data_AF-A0AAV5JTS0-F1
#
_entry.id   AF-A0AAV5JTS0-F1
#
_cell.length_a   1.000
_cell.length_b   1.000
_cell.length_c   1.000
_cell.angle_alpha   90.00
_cell.angle_beta   90.00
_cell.angle_gamma   90.00
#
_symmetry.space_group_name_H-M   'P 1'
#
loop_
_entity.id
_entity.type
_entity.pdbx_description
1 polymer ?
#
loop_
_entity_poly.entity_id
_entity_poly.type
_entity_poly.pdbx_seq_one_letter_code
_entity_poly.pdbx_strand_id
1 'polypeptide(L)'
;MLLSHAKAVKLYRERFQPKQGGAIGIITSSHMYEPLTDDELNQQAANRALDFYNRMISDNLIAEPKQIDYPSELRQYHGSELPRFSAEEVEYVEGSVEFIGINHYSTLHAKDCIYSACTSGGDHAIKGLEQTTGERDSIPIGEPTGIERFFVVPRGMEKIVTYVKQRYNNIPMYVTENGYSPWLEQREGKNDLLQDVKRIEFHKSYLAALAGAIRKGANVRGYFIWSLMDNLKWTEGYGLTFGLYHVDRQTVRRTPNLSAKWYKDFVTNSSDHNYIQEFNRELRMNPGFLVSIAKSKSNSFSYHMKHTTCTSQLLLKTIERAKENQEMLEMVTLVGELTMAVMGLWAVGLRPLIMRFAGEMVEVMGEAIHRILSGRPSFSLSTYLPYSGSFLDWP
;
A
#
# COMPACT_ATOMS: atom_id res chain seq x y z
N MET A 1 -10.68 -10.02 5.31
CA MET A 1 -9.66 -9.54 4.35
C MET A 1 -8.90 -10.70 3.70
N LEU A 2 -8.13 -11.51 4.45
CA LEU A 2 -7.34 -12.62 3.90
C LEU A 2 -8.17 -13.62 3.08
N LEU A 3 -9.32 -14.06 3.61
CA LEU A 3 -10.25 -14.94 2.89
C LEU A 3 -10.84 -14.29 1.63
N SER A 4 -11.11 -12.98 1.68
CA SER A 4 -11.62 -12.24 0.53
C SER A 4 -10.59 -12.19 -0.60
N HIS A 5 -9.33 -11.91 -0.26
CA HIS A 5 -8.19 -11.97 -1.19
C HIS A 5 -8.08 -13.35 -1.82
N ALA A 6 -8.05 -14.40 -1.00
CA ALA A 6 -7.93 -15.78 -1.45
C ALA A 6 -9.06 -16.21 -2.39
N LYS A 7 -10.32 -15.88 -2.07
CA LYS A 7 -11.49 -16.15 -2.92
C LYS A 7 -11.41 -15.40 -4.26
N ALA A 8 -10.97 -14.14 -4.25
CA ALA A 8 -10.79 -13.36 -5.48
C ALA A 8 -9.70 -13.95 -6.38
N VAL A 9 -8.59 -14.41 -5.79
CA VAL A 9 -7.49 -15.07 -6.51
C VAL A 9 -7.95 -16.38 -7.12
N LYS A 10 -8.69 -17.21 -6.36
CA LYS A 10 -9.26 -18.46 -6.90
C LYS A 10 -10.14 -18.18 -8.12
N LEU A 11 -11.06 -17.21 -8.01
CA LEU A 11 -11.91 -16.79 -9.13
C LEU A 11 -11.09 -16.32 -10.33
N TYR A 12 -10.04 -15.53 -10.10
CA TYR A 12 -9.15 -15.06 -11.17
C TYR A 12 -8.44 -16.20 -11.88
N ARG A 13 -7.85 -17.12 -11.12
CA ARG A 13 -7.12 -18.28 -11.63
C ARG A 13 -8.00 -19.19 -12.47
N GLU A 14 -9.22 -19.45 -12.02
CA GLU A 14 -10.13 -20.37 -12.70
C GLU A 14 -10.75 -19.75 -13.96
N ARG A 15 -11.15 -18.46 -13.91
CA ARG A 15 -11.95 -17.86 -14.99
C ARG A 15 -11.18 -16.97 -15.96
N PHE A 16 -10.10 -16.33 -15.50
CA PHE A 16 -9.47 -15.23 -16.22
C PHE A 16 -8.00 -15.49 -16.55
N GLN A 17 -7.23 -16.10 -15.64
CA GLN A 17 -5.80 -16.32 -15.82
C GLN A 17 -5.45 -17.14 -17.09
N PRO A 18 -6.20 -18.20 -17.48
CA PRO A 18 -5.88 -18.96 -18.69
C PRO A 18 -5.93 -18.12 -19.98
N LYS A 19 -6.73 -17.04 -19.99
CA LYS A 19 -6.86 -16.12 -21.12
C LYS A 19 -5.95 -14.90 -21.00
N GLN A 20 -5.80 -14.36 -19.79
CA GLN A 20 -5.11 -13.08 -19.56
C GLN A 20 -3.62 -13.25 -19.25
N GLY A 21 -3.21 -14.39 -18.67
CA GLY A 21 -1.84 -14.64 -18.25
C GLY A 21 -1.30 -13.66 -17.20
N GLY A 22 -2.18 -12.99 -16.45
CA GLY A 22 -1.80 -12.07 -15.38
C GLY A 22 -1.48 -12.77 -14.06
N ALA A 23 -1.08 -11.99 -13.06
CA ALA A 23 -0.76 -12.45 -11.72
C ALA A 23 -1.45 -11.57 -10.68
N ILE A 24 -1.86 -12.16 -9.55
CA ILE A 24 -2.42 -11.43 -8.41
C ILE A 24 -1.49 -11.53 -7.21
N GLY A 25 -1.24 -10.37 -6.59
CA GLY A 25 -0.46 -10.24 -5.37
C GLY A 25 -1.22 -9.48 -4.30
N ILE A 26 -0.58 -9.29 -3.15
CA ILE A 26 -1.08 -8.45 -2.07
C ILE A 26 -0.06 -7.36 -1.75
N ILE A 27 -0.54 -6.16 -1.40
CA ILE A 27 0.30 -5.02 -1.05
C ILE A 27 0.27 -4.85 0.47
N THR A 28 1.45 -4.73 1.09
CA THR A 28 1.60 -4.47 2.52
C THR A 28 2.33 -3.16 2.76
N SER A 29 1.89 -2.43 3.79
CA SER A 29 2.63 -1.28 4.33
C SER A 29 3.78 -1.81 5.17
N SER A 30 5.00 -1.64 4.66
CA SER A 30 6.18 -2.36 5.16
C SER A 30 7.23 -1.39 5.67
N HIS A 31 7.08 -0.95 6.91
CA HIS A 31 8.20 -0.37 7.64
C HIS A 31 9.24 -1.46 7.93
N MET A 32 10.51 -1.06 7.95
CA MET A 32 11.55 -1.85 8.60
C MET A 32 11.65 -1.42 10.07
N TYR A 33 12.00 -2.35 10.96
CA TYR A 33 12.19 -2.08 12.37
C TYR A 33 13.61 -2.46 12.79
N GLU A 34 14.31 -1.53 13.43
CA GLU A 34 15.60 -1.75 14.09
C GLU A 34 15.37 -1.78 15.61
N PRO A 35 16.15 -2.55 16.39
CA PRO A 35 16.01 -2.49 17.84
C PRO A 35 16.41 -1.09 18.36
N LEU A 36 15.75 -0.60 19.42
CA LEU A 36 16.08 0.70 20.01
C LEU A 36 17.50 0.71 20.60
N THR A 37 17.85 -0.32 21.36
CA THR A 37 19.21 -0.62 21.82
C THR A 37 19.61 -2.05 21.43
N ASP A 38 20.91 -2.34 21.40
CA ASP A 38 21.43 -3.63 20.91
C ASP A 38 21.38 -4.74 21.98
N ASP A 39 20.23 -4.87 22.62
CA ASP A 39 19.93 -5.92 23.61
C ASP A 39 18.85 -6.86 23.09
N GLU A 40 18.81 -8.05 23.68
CA GLU A 40 17.92 -9.13 23.24
C GLU A 40 16.44 -8.73 23.29
N LEU A 41 16.01 -7.97 24.30
CA LEU A 41 14.60 -7.59 24.46
C LEU A 41 14.15 -6.70 23.30
N ASN A 42 14.96 -5.71 22.94
CA ASN A 42 14.64 -4.81 21.82
C ASN A 42 14.81 -5.47 20.46
N GLN A 43 15.71 -6.46 20.32
CA GLN A 43 15.76 -7.31 19.12
C GLN A 43 14.48 -8.13 18.96
N GLN A 44 13.99 -8.74 20.05
CA GLN A 44 12.71 -9.43 20.04
C GLN A 44 11.55 -8.48 19.74
N ALA A 45 11.56 -7.26 20.28
CA ALA A 45 10.54 -6.25 19.98
C ALA A 45 10.51 -5.84 18.51
N ALA A 46 11.67 -5.68 17.87
CA ALA A 46 11.75 -5.41 16.43
C ALA A 46 11.15 -6.55 15.59
N ASN A 47 11.38 -7.81 16.00
CA ASN A 47 10.73 -8.96 15.36
C ASN A 47 9.22 -8.93 15.58
N ARG A 48 8.73 -8.68 16.80
CA ARG A 48 7.30 -8.55 17.08
C ARG A 48 6.64 -7.43 16.26
N ALA A 49 7.30 -6.30 16.07
CA ALA A 49 6.80 -5.24 15.19
C ALA A 49 6.66 -5.73 13.74
N LEU A 50 7.64 -6.47 13.21
CA LEU A 50 7.50 -7.11 11.89
C LEU A 50 6.35 -8.13 11.86
N ASP A 51 6.12 -8.85 12.96
CA ASP A 51 5.06 -9.84 13.07
C ASP A 51 3.67 -9.20 12.93
N PHE A 52 3.45 -8.13 13.70
CA PHE A 52 2.17 -7.44 13.80
C PHE A 52 1.84 -6.61 12.56
N TYR A 53 2.84 -5.96 11.95
CA TYR A 53 2.59 -5.05 10.83
C TYR A 53 2.75 -5.69 9.44
N ASN A 54 3.61 -6.72 9.30
CA ASN A 54 3.89 -7.34 8.00
C ASN A 54 3.46 -8.81 7.93
N ARG A 55 3.87 -9.63 8.90
CA ARG A 55 3.66 -11.09 8.83
C ARG A 55 2.23 -11.50 9.11
N MET A 56 1.48 -10.74 9.91
CA MET A 56 0.04 -10.96 10.14
C MET A 56 -0.74 -11.12 8.81
N ILE A 57 -0.29 -10.44 7.76
CA ILE A 57 -0.86 -10.59 6.41
C ILE A 57 -0.07 -11.61 5.60
N SER A 58 1.26 -11.43 5.52
CA SER A 58 2.09 -12.11 4.53
C SER A 58 2.32 -13.59 4.84
N ASP A 59 2.47 -13.98 6.12
CA ASP A 59 2.69 -15.39 6.49
C ASP A 59 1.48 -16.24 6.12
N ASN A 60 0.28 -15.73 6.39
CA ASN A 60 -0.95 -16.46 6.12
C ASN A 60 -1.19 -16.74 4.62
N LEU A 61 -0.65 -15.91 3.72
CA LEU A 61 -0.95 -16.03 2.28
C LEU A 61 0.17 -16.68 1.46
N ILE A 62 1.37 -16.77 2.03
CA ILE A 62 2.61 -17.11 1.30
C ILE A 62 3.34 -18.29 1.91
N ALA A 63 3.11 -18.57 3.19
CA ALA A 63 3.74 -19.72 3.85
C ALA A 63 3.27 -21.05 3.25
N GLU A 64 4.10 -22.08 3.44
CA GLU A 64 3.73 -23.45 3.09
C GLU A 64 2.47 -23.88 3.85
N PRO A 65 1.66 -24.82 3.31
CA PRO A 65 0.35 -25.20 3.87
C PRO A 65 0.36 -25.58 5.35
N LYS A 66 1.43 -26.23 5.82
CA LYS A 66 1.58 -26.62 7.25
C LYS A 66 1.87 -25.45 8.19
N GLN A 67 2.06 -24.26 7.64
CA GLN A 67 2.45 -23.03 8.34
C GLN A 67 1.41 -21.90 8.14
N ILE A 68 0.26 -22.17 7.51
CA ILE A 68 -0.83 -21.20 7.37
C ILE A 68 -1.56 -21.07 8.72
N ASP A 69 -0.98 -20.26 9.58
CA ASP A 69 -1.61 -19.66 10.75
C ASP A 69 -0.95 -18.29 10.98
N TYR A 70 -1.59 -17.45 11.78
CA TYR A 70 -0.99 -16.19 12.21
C TYR A 70 0.32 -16.45 12.97
N PRO A 71 1.27 -15.50 12.97
CA PRO A 71 2.49 -15.62 13.76
C PRO A 71 2.19 -16.02 15.22
N SER A 72 3.02 -16.90 15.78
CA SER A 72 2.85 -17.45 17.13
C SER A 72 2.66 -16.39 18.20
N GLU A 73 3.34 -15.26 18.05
CA GLU A 73 3.32 -14.09 18.92
C GLU A 73 1.94 -13.44 18.92
N LEU A 74 1.31 -13.28 17.75
CA LEU A 74 -0.07 -12.80 17.65
C LEU A 74 -1.03 -13.78 18.34
N ARG A 75 -0.85 -15.08 18.11
CA ARG A 75 -1.68 -16.11 18.76
C ARG A 75 -1.50 -16.10 20.29
N GLN A 76 -0.28 -15.89 20.77
CA GLN A 76 0.02 -15.82 22.20
C GLN A 76 -0.69 -14.65 22.86
N TYR A 77 -0.73 -13.48 22.21
CA TYR A 77 -1.30 -12.27 22.83
C TYR A 77 -2.81 -12.12 22.61
N HIS A 78 -3.34 -12.59 21.48
CA HIS A 78 -4.76 -12.46 21.13
C HIS A 78 -5.59 -13.72 21.37
N GLY A 79 -4.96 -14.87 21.57
CA GLY A 79 -5.64 -16.13 21.89
C GLY A 79 -6.76 -16.48 20.90
N SER A 80 -7.99 -16.52 21.41
CA SER A 80 -9.20 -16.86 20.64
C SER A 80 -9.84 -15.69 19.90
N GLU A 81 -9.42 -14.44 20.16
CA GLU A 81 -9.89 -13.28 19.39
C GLU A 81 -9.35 -13.29 17.97
N LEU A 82 -8.20 -13.94 17.78
CA LEU A 82 -7.62 -14.16 16.46
C LEU A 82 -8.28 -15.40 15.83
N PRO A 83 -9.05 -15.25 14.74
CA PRO A 83 -9.77 -16.37 14.15
C PRO A 83 -8.81 -17.47 13.68
N ARG A 84 -9.32 -18.69 13.58
CA ARG A 84 -8.62 -19.83 13.00
C ARG A 84 -9.19 -20.11 11.62
N PHE A 85 -8.32 -20.44 10.68
CA PHE A 85 -8.77 -20.98 9.39
C PHE A 85 -9.27 -22.41 9.60
N SER A 86 -10.45 -22.69 9.06
CA SER A 86 -10.93 -24.06 8.83
C SER A 86 -10.05 -24.76 7.77
N ALA A 87 -10.12 -26.08 7.70
CA ALA A 87 -9.37 -26.85 6.71
C ALA A 87 -9.69 -26.44 5.26
N GLU A 88 -10.95 -26.10 4.98
CA GLU A 88 -11.38 -25.61 3.67
C GLU A 88 -10.79 -24.21 3.38
N GLU A 89 -10.75 -23.33 4.37
CA GLU A 89 -10.16 -22.00 4.23
C GLU A 89 -8.66 -22.04 3.96
N VAL A 90 -7.93 -22.95 4.61
CA VAL A 90 -6.50 -23.15 4.35
C VAL A 90 -6.25 -23.50 2.87
N GLU A 91 -7.09 -24.34 2.27
CA GLU A 91 -6.91 -24.84 0.90
C GLU A 91 -6.89 -23.73 -0.15
N TYR A 92 -7.76 -22.72 -0.05
CA TYR A 92 -7.79 -21.63 -1.03
C TYR A 92 -6.97 -20.40 -0.61
N VAL A 93 -6.61 -20.28 0.67
CA VAL A 93 -5.65 -19.27 1.14
C VAL A 93 -4.23 -19.63 0.70
N GLU A 94 -3.90 -20.92 0.67
CA GLU A 94 -2.60 -21.42 0.25
C GLU A 94 -2.22 -20.91 -1.14
N GLY A 95 -1.02 -20.33 -1.22
CA GLY A 95 -0.45 -19.88 -2.49
C GLY A 95 -1.31 -18.85 -3.20
N SER A 96 -2.20 -18.13 -2.51
CA SER A 96 -3.08 -17.11 -3.11
C SER A 96 -2.35 -15.80 -3.44
N VAL A 97 -1.02 -15.79 -3.42
CA VAL A 97 -0.17 -14.64 -3.72
C VAL A 97 0.94 -15.05 -4.69
N GLU A 98 0.98 -14.42 -5.86
CA GLU A 98 2.01 -14.65 -6.90
C GLU A 98 3.14 -13.61 -6.85
N PHE A 99 2.92 -12.48 -6.17
CA PHE A 99 3.93 -11.48 -5.87
C PHE A 99 3.56 -10.67 -4.61
N ILE A 100 4.56 -10.10 -3.93
CA ILE A 100 4.36 -9.16 -2.82
C ILE A 100 4.56 -7.73 -3.31
N GLY A 101 3.60 -6.86 -3.03
CA GLY A 101 3.76 -5.42 -3.11
C GLY A 101 4.27 -4.85 -1.78
N ILE A 102 5.38 -4.12 -1.84
CA ILE A 102 6.03 -3.50 -0.69
C ILE A 102 5.80 -2.00 -0.78
N ASN A 103 4.95 -1.46 0.10
CA ASN A 103 4.85 -0.03 0.33
C ASN A 103 5.83 0.35 1.45
N HIS A 104 7.06 0.72 1.07
CA HIS A 104 8.12 1.06 2.03
C HIS A 104 8.48 2.54 1.94
N TYR A 105 8.37 3.23 3.07
CA TYR A 105 8.69 4.65 3.18
C TYR A 105 9.78 4.94 4.21
N SER A 106 9.86 4.16 5.29
CA SER A 106 10.64 4.52 6.47
C SER A 106 11.08 3.30 7.28
N THR A 107 12.01 3.54 8.21
CA THR A 107 12.46 2.60 9.25
C THR A 107 12.27 3.26 10.60
N LEU A 108 11.88 2.48 11.61
CA LEU A 108 11.71 2.95 12.99
C LEU A 108 12.51 2.06 13.95
N HIS A 109 12.80 2.59 15.12
CA HIS A 109 13.24 1.78 16.25
C HIS A 109 12.03 1.09 16.90
N ALA A 110 12.24 -0.11 17.46
CA ALA A 110 11.28 -0.83 18.28
C ALA A 110 11.86 -1.09 19.67
N LYS A 111 11.01 -0.89 20.69
CA LYS A 111 11.34 -1.07 22.10
C LYS A 111 10.44 -2.15 22.71
N ASP A 112 11.02 -3.02 23.52
CA ASP A 112 10.26 -3.96 24.32
C ASP A 112 9.32 -3.25 25.30
N CYS A 113 8.10 -3.79 25.45
CA CYS A 113 7.13 -3.39 26.46
C CYS A 113 6.60 -4.58 27.28
N ILE A 114 7.20 -5.77 27.16
CA ILE A 114 6.84 -6.94 27.96
C ILE A 114 7.53 -6.85 29.32
N TYR A 115 8.83 -6.55 29.32
CA TYR A 115 9.68 -6.51 30.50
C TYR A 115 10.20 -5.11 30.81
N SER A 116 9.91 -4.14 29.94
CA SER A 116 10.32 -2.75 30.07
C SER A 116 9.13 -1.80 30.16
N ALA A 117 9.29 -0.71 30.90
CA ALA A 117 8.28 0.34 30.96
C ALA A 117 8.18 1.06 29.62
N CYS A 118 6.95 1.24 29.14
CA CYS A 118 6.64 1.96 27.91
C CYS A 118 5.64 3.08 28.15
N THR A 119 5.73 4.11 27.31
CA THR A 119 4.72 5.16 27.21
C THR A 119 3.81 4.82 26.02
N SER A 120 2.59 5.36 25.94
CA SER A 120 1.73 5.31 24.73
C SER A 120 1.05 3.97 24.37
N GLY A 121 0.58 3.19 25.34
CA GLY A 121 -0.21 1.97 25.07
C GLY A 121 0.55 0.90 24.29
N GLY A 122 1.89 0.98 24.26
CA GLY A 122 2.77 -0.04 23.67
C GLY A 122 2.77 -1.34 24.48
N ASP A 123 2.31 -1.28 25.73
CA ASP A 123 1.98 -2.39 26.62
C ASP A 123 0.64 -3.07 26.29
N HIS A 124 -0.03 -2.69 25.20
CA HIS A 124 -1.25 -3.37 24.75
C HIS A 124 -0.93 -4.52 23.78
N ALA A 125 -1.56 -5.68 24.01
CA ALA A 125 -1.45 -6.88 23.17
C ALA A 125 -1.68 -6.60 21.68
N ILE A 126 -2.64 -5.72 21.35
CA ILE A 126 -2.96 -5.33 19.96
C ILE A 126 -1.83 -4.61 19.23
N LYS A 127 -0.85 -4.08 19.96
CA LYS A 127 0.36 -3.48 19.40
C LYS A 127 1.56 -4.42 19.44
N GLY A 128 1.40 -5.67 19.89
CA GLY A 128 2.51 -6.63 19.99
C GLY A 128 3.42 -6.42 21.19
N LEU A 129 2.94 -5.72 22.23
CA LEU A 129 3.70 -5.42 23.44
C LEU A 129 5.06 -4.76 23.09
N GLU A 130 5.04 -3.83 22.15
CA GLU A 130 6.19 -3.07 21.68
C GLU A 130 5.84 -1.58 21.48
N GLN A 131 6.85 -0.73 21.58
CA GLN A 131 6.76 0.69 21.26
C GLN A 131 7.74 1.06 20.14
N THR A 132 7.19 1.58 19.03
CA THR A 132 7.97 2.06 17.90
C THR A 132 8.17 3.57 17.88
N THR A 133 9.41 4.01 17.65
CA THR A 133 9.83 5.40 17.68
C THR A 133 10.80 5.71 16.54
N GLY A 134 10.76 6.95 16.04
CA GLY A 134 11.74 7.44 15.07
C GLY A 134 13.03 7.97 15.70
N GLU A 135 13.09 8.01 17.03
CA GLU A 135 14.17 8.66 17.77
C GLU A 135 14.76 7.73 18.82
N ARG A 136 16.08 7.85 19.02
CA ARG A 136 16.82 7.25 20.11
C ARG A 136 17.60 8.36 20.81
N ASP A 137 17.42 8.52 22.12
CA ASP A 137 18.08 9.58 22.90
C ASP A 137 17.86 10.99 22.28
N SER A 138 16.64 11.23 21.78
CA SER A 138 16.22 12.45 21.04
C SER A 138 16.97 12.70 19.73
N ILE A 139 17.68 11.68 19.20
CA ILE A 139 18.33 11.71 17.90
C ILE A 139 17.47 10.92 16.90
N PRO A 140 16.98 11.56 15.82
CA PRO A 140 16.23 10.87 14.77
C PRO A 140 17.07 9.79 14.06
N ILE A 141 16.44 8.67 13.73
CA ILE A 141 17.04 7.56 12.97
C ILE A 141 17.48 7.96 11.55
N GLY A 142 16.87 9.04 11.03
CA GLY A 142 17.14 9.68 9.74
C GLY A 142 16.49 11.06 9.69
N GLU A 143 16.62 11.77 8.57
CA GLU A 143 15.99 13.10 8.44
C GLU A 143 14.46 12.98 8.53
N PRO A 144 13.77 13.73 9.40
CA PRO A 144 12.32 13.72 9.46
C PRO A 144 11.69 14.27 8.18
N THR A 145 10.54 13.70 7.79
CA THR A 145 9.72 14.20 6.68
C THR A 145 8.44 14.85 7.20
N GLY A 146 7.60 15.39 6.32
CA GLY A 146 6.31 15.98 6.71
C GLY A 146 5.29 15.01 7.32
N ILE A 147 5.62 13.73 7.46
CA ILE A 147 4.80 12.75 8.18
C ILE A 147 5.56 12.33 9.45
N GLU A 148 4.89 12.42 10.60
CA GLU A 148 5.42 12.19 11.95
C GLU A 148 6.24 10.88 12.12
N ARG A 149 5.94 9.86 11.31
CA ARG A 149 6.60 8.54 11.38
C ARG A 149 7.47 8.20 10.18
N PHE A 150 7.63 9.11 9.24
CA PHE A 150 8.46 8.90 8.06
C PHE A 150 9.78 9.66 8.19
N PHE A 151 10.86 8.89 8.19
CA PHE A 151 12.24 9.36 8.25
C PHE A 151 12.96 8.87 7.00
N VAL A 152 13.91 9.66 6.51
CA VAL A 152 14.76 9.29 5.37
C VAL A 152 15.80 8.26 5.84
N VAL A 153 15.48 6.98 5.66
CA VAL A 153 16.33 5.84 6.07
C VAL A 153 16.51 4.85 4.91
N PRO A 154 17.34 5.17 3.90
CA PRO A 154 17.45 4.38 2.67
C PRO A 154 17.90 2.93 2.91
N ARG A 155 18.76 2.69 3.92
CA ARG A 155 19.18 1.35 4.34
C ARG A 155 18.01 0.44 4.72
N GLY A 156 16.89 1.02 5.14
CA GLY A 156 15.64 0.31 5.43
C GLY A 156 15.09 -0.44 4.22
N MET A 157 15.20 0.15 3.03
CA MET A 157 14.71 -0.45 1.78
C MET A 157 15.46 -1.75 1.47
N GLU A 158 16.78 -1.76 1.61
CA GLU A 158 17.57 -2.97 1.41
C GLU A 158 17.24 -4.04 2.46
N LYS A 159 17.09 -3.64 3.72
CA LYS A 159 16.77 -4.56 4.83
C LYS A 159 15.40 -5.20 4.66
N ILE A 160 14.35 -4.43 4.36
CA ILE A 160 13.00 -5.00 4.21
C ILE A 160 12.90 -5.92 3.00
N VAL A 161 13.53 -5.57 1.87
CA VAL A 161 13.56 -6.43 0.69
C VAL A 161 14.35 -7.72 0.97
N THR A 162 15.48 -7.62 1.70
CA THR A 162 16.26 -8.79 2.11
C THR A 162 15.49 -9.69 3.06
N TYR A 163 14.76 -9.09 4.00
CA TYR A 163 13.88 -9.81 4.93
C TYR A 163 12.78 -10.58 4.18
N VAL A 164 12.05 -9.91 3.28
CA VAL A 164 11.00 -10.54 2.45
C VAL A 164 11.60 -11.65 1.59
N LYS A 165 12.76 -11.42 0.97
CA LYS A 165 13.50 -12.42 0.19
C LYS A 165 13.78 -13.68 1.02
N GLN A 166 14.35 -13.52 2.21
CA GLN A 166 14.76 -14.64 3.06
C GLN A 166 13.55 -15.41 3.59
N ARG A 167 12.49 -14.69 3.98
CA ARG A 167 11.31 -15.29 4.61
C ARG A 167 10.40 -16.01 3.62
N TYR A 168 10.22 -15.45 2.43
CA TYR A 168 9.23 -15.92 1.46
C TYR A 168 9.90 -16.51 0.20
N ASN A 169 11.03 -17.20 0.40
CA ASN A 169 11.77 -17.93 -0.64
C ASN A 169 11.97 -17.12 -1.95
N ASN A 170 12.31 -15.84 -1.80
CA ASN A 170 12.53 -14.91 -2.92
C ASN A 170 11.37 -14.81 -3.93
N ILE A 171 10.13 -14.88 -3.43
CA ILE A 171 8.90 -14.60 -4.18
C ILE A 171 9.05 -13.28 -4.98
N PRO A 172 8.44 -13.14 -6.17
CA PRO A 172 8.46 -11.87 -6.90
C PRO A 172 7.99 -10.70 -6.04
N MET A 173 8.75 -9.61 -6.07
CA MET A 173 8.45 -8.39 -5.30
C MET A 173 8.29 -7.19 -6.21
N TYR A 174 7.42 -6.26 -5.83
CA TYR A 174 7.34 -4.92 -6.42
C TYR A 174 7.38 -3.91 -5.28
N VAL A 175 8.21 -2.87 -5.39
CA VAL A 175 8.07 -1.70 -4.51
C VAL A 175 6.90 -0.89 -5.04
N THR A 176 5.71 -1.15 -4.53
CA THR A 176 4.44 -0.59 -5.02
C THR A 176 4.21 0.84 -4.58
N GLU A 177 4.86 1.27 -3.50
CA GLU A 177 4.95 2.68 -3.13
C GLU A 177 6.27 2.99 -2.42
N ASN A 178 6.85 4.13 -2.77
CA ASN A 178 7.90 4.81 -2.03
C ASN A 178 7.85 6.30 -2.41
N GLY A 179 7.99 7.20 -1.44
CA GLY A 179 7.76 8.62 -1.69
C GLY A 179 8.19 9.53 -0.55
N TYR A 180 8.28 10.83 -0.85
CA TYR A 180 8.70 11.87 0.08
C TYR A 180 7.74 13.07 0.05
N SER A 181 7.36 13.53 1.25
CA SER A 181 6.65 14.80 1.44
C SER A 181 7.42 15.67 2.43
N PRO A 182 7.65 16.96 2.12
CA PRO A 182 8.25 17.91 3.06
C PRO A 182 7.25 18.32 4.15
N TRP A 183 7.74 18.98 5.22
CA TRP A 183 6.91 19.61 6.26
C TRP A 183 6.11 20.80 5.72
N LEU A 184 4.90 20.99 6.25
CA LEU A 184 3.97 22.07 5.93
C LEU A 184 4.58 23.47 6.15
N GLU A 185 5.23 23.70 7.30
CA GLU A 185 5.77 25.01 7.70
C GLU A 185 6.90 25.51 6.77
N GLN A 186 7.57 24.59 6.08
CA GLN A 186 8.65 24.93 5.15
C GLN A 186 8.13 25.47 3.80
N ARG A 187 6.80 25.49 3.57
CA ARG A 187 6.18 25.94 2.31
C ARG A 187 5.83 27.42 2.29
N GLU A 188 5.62 28.05 3.44
CA GLU A 188 5.19 29.46 3.51
C GLU A 188 6.29 30.46 3.11
N GLY A 189 7.53 29.98 2.84
CA GLY A 189 8.63 30.77 2.31
C GLY A 189 9.30 30.14 1.09
N LYS A 190 8.91 30.55 -0.12
CA LYS A 190 9.66 30.61 -1.41
C LYS A 190 10.67 29.49 -1.82
N ASN A 191 10.76 28.35 -1.14
CA ASN A 191 11.77 27.32 -1.40
C ASN A 191 11.17 25.96 -1.79
N ASP A 192 10.06 25.98 -2.54
CA ASP A 192 9.45 24.79 -3.17
C ASP A 192 10.48 24.00 -4.02
N LEU A 193 11.46 24.72 -4.60
CA LEU A 193 12.59 24.12 -5.32
C LEU A 193 13.51 23.30 -4.40
N LEU A 194 13.89 23.80 -3.21
CA LEU A 194 14.76 23.07 -2.29
C LEU A 194 14.05 21.83 -1.71
N GLN A 195 12.75 21.93 -1.45
CA GLN A 195 11.95 20.80 -0.98
C GLN A 195 11.89 19.67 -2.01
N ASP A 196 11.78 20.02 -3.29
CA ASP A 196 11.74 19.03 -4.35
C ASP A 196 13.13 18.44 -4.68
N VAL A 197 14.23 19.15 -4.40
CA VAL A 197 15.58 18.55 -4.40
C VAL A 197 15.66 17.44 -3.35
N LYS A 198 15.12 17.62 -2.14
CA LYS A 198 15.09 16.55 -1.13
C LYS A 198 14.29 15.34 -1.60
N ARG A 199 13.18 15.55 -2.34
CA ARG A 199 12.43 14.45 -2.98
C ARG A 199 13.30 13.67 -3.97
N ILE A 200 14.11 14.35 -4.77
CA ILE A 200 15.06 13.72 -5.69
C ILE A 200 16.10 12.89 -4.91
N GLU A 201 16.72 13.46 -3.88
CA GLU A 201 17.75 12.78 -3.08
C GLU A 201 17.19 11.58 -2.30
N PHE A 202 15.95 11.68 -1.81
CA PHE A 202 15.22 10.56 -1.24
C PHE A 202 15.10 9.41 -2.25
N HIS A 203 14.57 9.68 -3.45
CA HIS A 203 14.38 8.62 -4.43
C HIS A 203 15.71 8.01 -4.91
N LYS A 204 16.75 8.82 -5.13
CA LYS A 204 18.08 8.32 -5.47
C LYS A 204 18.61 7.36 -4.42
N SER A 205 18.61 7.78 -3.16
CA SER A 205 19.17 6.95 -2.08
C SER A 205 18.39 5.65 -1.86
N TYR A 206 17.05 5.68 -1.93
CA TYR A 206 16.21 4.47 -1.82
C TYR A 206 16.36 3.54 -3.03
N LEU A 207 16.45 4.07 -4.25
CA LEU A 207 16.73 3.27 -5.45
C LEU A 207 18.12 2.65 -5.41
N ALA A 208 19.12 3.35 -4.86
CA ALA A 208 20.47 2.80 -4.67
C ALA A 208 20.48 1.62 -3.69
N ALA A 209 19.78 1.75 -2.56
CA ALA A 209 19.60 0.66 -1.60
C ALA A 209 18.83 -0.53 -2.21
N LEU A 210 17.76 -0.25 -2.97
CA LEU A 210 16.99 -1.28 -3.68
C LEU A 210 17.85 -2.02 -4.70
N ALA A 211 18.66 -1.29 -5.48
CA ALA A 211 19.61 -1.89 -6.42
C ALA A 211 20.66 -2.74 -5.68
N GLY A 212 21.07 -2.35 -4.47
CA GLY A 212 21.89 -3.16 -3.56
C GLY A 212 21.25 -4.53 -3.27
N ALA A 213 19.98 -4.54 -2.86
CA ALA A 213 19.23 -5.76 -2.61
C ALA A 213 19.09 -6.64 -3.87
N ILE A 214 18.79 -6.03 -5.02
CA ILE A 214 18.67 -6.73 -6.31
C ILE A 214 20.00 -7.39 -6.70
N ARG A 215 21.13 -6.67 -6.56
CA ARG A 215 22.47 -7.23 -6.81
C ARG A 215 22.81 -8.39 -5.87
N LYS A 216 22.26 -8.39 -4.65
CA LYS A 216 22.32 -9.50 -3.70
C LYS A 216 21.30 -10.62 -3.99
N GLY A 217 20.62 -10.57 -5.13
CA GLY A 217 19.73 -11.64 -5.63
C GLY A 217 18.27 -11.52 -5.23
N ALA A 218 17.80 -10.35 -4.77
CA ALA A 218 16.37 -10.13 -4.54
C ALA A 218 15.58 -10.05 -5.86
N ASN A 219 14.48 -10.78 -5.96
CA ASN A 219 13.58 -10.86 -7.13
C ASN A 219 12.62 -9.66 -7.18
N VAL A 220 13.16 -8.44 -7.20
CA VAL A 220 12.36 -7.21 -7.35
C VAL A 220 12.14 -6.91 -8.83
N ARG A 221 10.88 -6.70 -9.21
CA ARG A 221 10.42 -6.56 -10.60
C ARG A 221 9.81 -5.20 -10.91
N GLY A 222 9.79 -4.26 -9.96
CA GLY A 222 9.33 -2.91 -10.23
C GLY A 222 9.42 -1.98 -9.03
N TYR A 223 9.35 -0.69 -9.33
CA TYR A 223 9.38 0.40 -8.38
C TYR A 223 8.40 1.48 -8.84
N PHE A 224 7.50 1.88 -7.95
CA PHE A 224 6.44 2.83 -8.22
C PHE A 224 6.56 3.99 -7.23
N ILE A 225 6.81 5.19 -7.77
CA ILE A 225 6.85 6.42 -6.97
C ILE A 225 5.44 6.77 -6.52
N TRP A 226 5.28 6.96 -5.21
CA TRP A 226 4.14 7.66 -4.66
C TRP A 226 4.51 9.16 -4.55
N SER A 227 3.98 10.05 -5.38
CA SER A 227 2.92 9.83 -6.38
C SER A 227 3.18 10.60 -7.67
N LEU A 228 2.43 10.28 -8.74
CA LEU A 228 2.49 11.04 -9.98
C LEU A 228 2.17 12.53 -9.74
N MET A 229 1.14 12.83 -8.96
CA MET A 229 0.70 14.19 -8.68
C MET A 229 0.28 14.36 -7.22
N ASP A 230 0.26 15.60 -6.75
CA ASP A 230 -0.33 15.96 -5.46
C ASP A 230 -1.79 15.49 -5.41
N ASN A 231 -2.18 14.89 -4.29
CA ASN A 231 -3.50 14.28 -4.10
C ASN A 231 -3.94 14.40 -2.63
N LEU A 232 -5.18 13.98 -2.37
CA LEU A 232 -5.74 13.93 -1.02
C LEU A 232 -5.03 12.83 -0.21
N LYS A 233 -4.26 13.22 0.81
CA LYS A 233 -3.55 12.32 1.69
C LYS A 233 -4.39 11.94 2.91
N TRP A 234 -5.40 11.12 2.71
CA TRP A 234 -6.22 10.55 3.79
C TRP A 234 -6.66 11.61 4.81
N THR A 235 -6.38 11.39 6.10
CA THR A 235 -6.70 12.30 7.22
C THR A 235 -5.89 13.59 7.22
N GLU A 236 -4.77 13.65 6.50
CA GLU A 236 -3.90 14.82 6.38
C GLU A 236 -4.40 15.84 5.34
N GLY A 237 -5.50 15.51 4.66
CA GLY A 237 -6.09 16.35 3.64
C GLY A 237 -5.11 16.64 2.51
N TYR A 238 -5.00 17.91 2.10
CA TYR A 238 -4.12 18.35 1.02
C TYR A 238 -2.87 19.09 1.52
N GLY A 239 -2.57 18.98 2.82
CA GLY A 239 -1.40 19.63 3.41
C GLY A 239 -0.09 18.99 2.96
N LEU A 240 -0.10 17.67 2.81
CA LEU A 240 1.04 16.88 2.37
C LEU A 240 1.04 16.67 0.85
N THR A 241 2.24 16.67 0.28
CA THR A 241 2.43 16.65 -1.18
C THR A 241 3.56 15.70 -1.56
N PHE A 242 3.16 14.59 -2.17
CA PHE A 242 4.03 13.53 -2.66
C PHE A 242 4.27 13.62 -4.18
N GLY A 243 3.58 14.53 -4.87
CA GLY A 243 3.53 14.55 -6.32
C GLY A 243 4.86 14.88 -6.98
N LEU A 244 5.18 14.14 -8.03
CA LEU A 244 6.11 14.61 -9.07
C LEU A 244 5.55 15.85 -9.79
N TYR A 245 4.22 15.99 -9.82
CA TYR A 245 3.52 17.17 -10.32
C TYR A 245 2.76 17.87 -9.20
N HIS A 246 3.01 19.17 -9.05
CA HIS A 246 2.16 20.03 -8.25
C HIS A 246 0.76 20.16 -8.88
N VAL A 247 -0.28 20.19 -8.05
CA VAL A 247 -1.67 20.43 -8.48
C VAL A 247 -2.19 21.70 -7.83
N ASP A 248 -2.47 22.72 -8.65
CA ASP A 248 -3.26 23.87 -8.23
C ASP A 248 -4.69 23.40 -7.97
N ARG A 249 -5.18 23.49 -6.74
CA ARG A 249 -6.50 22.98 -6.36
C ARG A 249 -7.66 23.84 -6.85
N GLN A 250 -7.44 25.11 -7.17
CA GLN A 250 -8.47 26.00 -7.68
C GLN A 250 -8.68 25.77 -9.18
N THR A 251 -7.58 25.64 -9.92
CA THR A 251 -7.62 25.51 -11.39
C THR A 251 -7.48 24.07 -11.89
N VAL A 252 -7.11 23.15 -10.99
CA VAL A 252 -6.74 21.76 -11.29
C VAL A 252 -5.56 21.66 -12.27
N ARG A 253 -4.78 22.74 -12.44
CA ARG A 253 -3.60 22.75 -13.32
C ARG A 253 -2.47 21.92 -12.70
N ARG A 254 -1.78 21.15 -13.55
CA ARG A 254 -0.60 20.35 -13.17
C ARG A 254 0.67 21.06 -13.61
N THR A 255 1.61 21.23 -12.69
CA THR A 255 2.93 21.81 -12.96
C THR A 255 4.00 20.79 -12.58
N PRO A 256 4.91 20.40 -13.50
CA PRO A 256 5.95 19.44 -13.17
C PRO A 256 6.94 20.04 -12.16
N ASN A 257 7.25 19.28 -11.12
CA ASN A 257 8.34 19.58 -10.21
C ASN A 257 9.69 19.16 -10.87
N LEU A 258 10.83 19.57 -10.31
CA LEU A 258 12.15 19.12 -10.74
C LEU A 258 12.26 17.58 -10.68
N SER A 259 11.65 16.95 -9.68
CA SER A 259 11.59 15.50 -9.53
C SER A 259 10.88 14.79 -10.68
N ALA A 260 9.87 15.41 -11.32
CA ALA A 260 9.29 14.86 -12.55
C ALA A 260 10.31 14.83 -13.69
N LYS A 261 11.08 15.90 -13.85
CA LYS A 261 12.14 15.97 -14.87
C LYS A 261 13.23 14.94 -14.56
N TRP A 262 13.72 14.90 -13.32
CA TRP A 262 14.71 13.92 -12.89
C TRP A 262 14.25 12.48 -13.12
N TYR A 263 13.00 12.14 -12.76
CA TYR A 263 12.48 10.78 -12.94
C TYR A 263 12.33 10.42 -14.41
N LYS A 264 11.90 11.36 -15.26
CA LYS A 264 11.90 11.18 -16.72
C LYS A 264 13.31 10.88 -17.24
N ASP A 265 14.30 11.67 -16.84
CA ASP A 265 15.68 11.51 -17.31
C ASP A 265 16.28 10.18 -16.81
N PHE A 266 15.98 9.78 -15.58
CA PHE A 266 16.34 8.48 -14.99
C PHE A 266 15.75 7.30 -15.78
N VAL A 267 14.43 7.31 -16.03
CA VAL A 267 13.74 6.20 -16.73
C VAL A 267 14.13 6.11 -18.21
N THR A 268 14.36 7.25 -18.86
CA THR A 268 14.74 7.29 -20.28
C THR A 268 16.23 7.12 -20.52
N ASN A 269 17.04 7.13 -19.46
CA ASN A 269 18.50 7.11 -19.51
C ASN A 269 19.08 8.18 -20.45
N SER A 270 18.46 9.37 -20.49
CA SER A 270 18.72 10.42 -21.49
C SER A 270 19.62 11.56 -20.98
N SER A 271 20.44 11.31 -19.96
CA SER A 271 21.18 12.37 -19.27
C SER A 271 22.51 12.75 -19.96
N ASP A 272 22.57 13.98 -20.46
CA ASP A 272 23.81 14.72 -20.81
C ASP A 272 24.61 15.21 -19.59
N HIS A 273 24.21 14.84 -18.36
CA HIS A 273 24.84 15.30 -17.11
C HIS A 273 25.69 14.19 -16.48
N ASN A 274 26.99 14.46 -16.32
CA ASN A 274 27.99 13.55 -15.73
C ASN A 274 27.56 12.94 -14.37
N TYR A 275 26.82 13.69 -13.55
CA TYR A 275 26.39 13.23 -12.22
C TYR A 275 25.33 12.10 -12.26
N ILE A 276 24.39 12.12 -13.22
CA ILE A 276 23.45 11.01 -13.40
C ILE A 276 24.16 9.82 -14.06
N GLN A 277 25.14 10.06 -14.94
CA GLN A 277 25.95 8.97 -15.49
C GLN A 277 26.78 8.28 -14.41
N GLU A 278 27.33 9.01 -13.45
CA GLU A 278 28.11 8.46 -12.33
C GLU A 278 27.21 7.69 -11.36
N PHE A 279 26.04 8.23 -11.00
CA PHE A 279 25.03 7.52 -10.21
C PHE A 279 24.47 6.28 -10.92
N ASN A 280 24.19 6.36 -12.23
CA ASN A 280 23.77 5.20 -13.04
C ASN A 280 24.89 4.16 -13.17
N ARG A 281 26.16 4.62 -13.21
CA ARG A 281 27.36 3.77 -13.23
C ARG A 281 27.59 3.09 -11.88
N GLU A 282 27.27 3.74 -10.76
CA GLU A 282 27.24 3.13 -9.42
C GLU A 282 26.08 2.15 -9.23
N LEU A 283 24.91 2.44 -9.83
CA LEU A 283 23.79 1.53 -9.83
C LEU A 283 24.09 0.21 -10.57
N ARG A 284 25.01 0.19 -11.56
CA ARG A 284 25.37 -0.96 -12.43
C ARG A 284 24.19 -1.85 -12.81
N MET A 285 22.99 -1.31 -12.84
CA MET A 285 21.82 -2.02 -13.30
C MET A 285 21.87 -1.97 -14.81
N ASN A 286 21.70 -3.11 -15.46
CA ASN A 286 21.51 -3.13 -16.90
C ASN A 286 20.42 -2.11 -17.22
N PRO A 287 20.65 -1.07 -18.05
CA PRO A 287 19.62 -0.09 -18.40
C PRO A 287 18.37 -0.79 -18.94
N GLY A 288 18.56 -1.98 -19.54
CA GLY A 288 17.50 -2.89 -19.95
C GLY A 288 16.64 -3.47 -18.82
N PHE A 289 17.03 -3.47 -17.54
CA PHE A 289 16.25 -4.05 -16.44
C PHE A 289 15.11 -3.12 -16.01
N LEU A 290 15.39 -1.84 -15.71
CA LEU A 290 14.35 -0.82 -15.49
C LEU A 290 13.53 -0.56 -16.76
N VAL A 291 14.19 -0.54 -17.93
CA VAL A 291 13.50 -0.41 -19.22
C VAL A 291 12.69 -1.66 -19.56
N SER A 292 13.07 -2.88 -19.16
CA SER A 292 12.27 -4.10 -19.39
C SER A 292 11.04 -4.16 -18.50
N ILE A 293 11.08 -3.55 -17.32
CA ILE A 293 9.90 -3.38 -16.46
C ILE A 293 8.92 -2.42 -17.15
N ALA A 294 9.40 -1.42 -17.90
CA ALA A 294 8.58 -0.56 -18.75
C ALA A 294 8.22 -1.16 -20.12
N LYS A 295 9.01 -2.12 -20.64
CA LYS A 295 8.87 -2.70 -22.00
C LYS A 295 8.40 -4.16 -22.03
N SER A 296 8.00 -4.77 -20.91
CA SER A 296 7.52 -6.16 -20.94
C SER A 296 6.18 -6.24 -21.70
N LYS A 297 6.31 -6.64 -22.97
CA LYS A 297 5.28 -6.97 -23.98
C LYS A 297 4.26 -5.88 -24.33
N SER A 298 4.73 -4.75 -24.88
CA SER A 298 3.93 -3.94 -25.82
C SER A 298 4.23 -4.32 -27.28
N ASN A 299 4.06 -5.58 -27.66
CA ASN A 299 4.03 -5.98 -29.08
C ASN A 299 2.58 -6.15 -29.55
N SER A 300 1.81 -5.07 -29.42
CA SER A 300 0.67 -4.71 -30.26
C SER A 300 0.21 -3.32 -29.79
N PHE A 301 -0.24 -2.47 -30.70
CA PHE A 301 -0.62 -1.06 -30.51
C PHE A 301 0.50 -0.02 -30.69
N SER A 302 1.06 0.00 -31.89
CA SER A 302 1.37 1.28 -32.54
C SER A 302 0.05 1.89 -33.04
N TYR A 303 -0.54 2.83 -32.29
CA TYR A 303 -1.47 3.81 -32.85
C TYR A 303 -1.35 5.15 -32.11
N HIS A 304 -0.84 6.15 -32.84
CA HIS A 304 -1.02 7.60 -32.68
C HIS A 304 -1.14 8.17 -31.24
N MET A 305 -0.01 8.67 -30.73
CA MET A 305 0.00 9.68 -29.66
C MET A 305 -0.71 10.95 -30.13
N LYS A 306 -1.97 11.14 -29.72
CA LYS A 306 -2.64 12.43 -29.50
C LYS A 306 -3.81 12.19 -28.53
N HIS A 307 -3.90 13.02 -27.50
CA HIS A 307 -4.88 13.08 -26.40
C HIS A 307 -4.56 12.34 -25.10
N THR A 308 -4.30 13.15 -24.08
CA THR A 308 -4.09 12.81 -22.66
C THR A 308 -5.44 12.78 -21.93
N THR A 309 -6.02 11.59 -21.75
CA THR A 309 -7.18 11.33 -20.87
C THR A 309 -7.22 9.85 -20.48
N CYS A 310 -6.30 9.39 -19.64
CA CYS A 310 -6.13 7.94 -19.38
C CYS A 310 -6.85 7.41 -18.12
N THR A 311 -7.33 8.23 -17.19
CA THR A 311 -7.97 7.75 -15.95
C THR A 311 -9.49 7.68 -16.03
N SER A 312 -10.14 8.67 -16.66
CA SER A 312 -11.59 8.66 -16.88
C SER A 312 -12.03 7.64 -17.93
N GLN A 313 -11.22 7.41 -18.96
CA GLN A 313 -11.49 6.37 -19.97
C GLN A 313 -11.29 4.95 -19.42
N LEU A 314 -10.43 4.75 -18.43
CA LEU A 314 -10.26 3.42 -17.82
C LEU A 314 -11.47 3.08 -16.93
N LEU A 315 -11.98 4.04 -16.16
CA LEU A 315 -13.21 3.86 -15.38
C LEU A 315 -14.44 3.69 -16.28
N LEU A 316 -14.56 4.51 -17.34
CA LEU A 316 -15.63 4.36 -18.34
C LEU A 316 -15.54 3.03 -19.08
N LYS A 317 -14.33 2.57 -19.46
CA LYS A 317 -14.14 1.24 -20.07
C LYS A 317 -14.41 0.10 -19.09
N THR A 318 -14.14 0.27 -17.80
CA THR A 318 -14.50 -0.71 -16.76
C THR A 318 -16.02 -0.76 -16.56
N ILE A 319 -16.71 0.39 -16.60
CA ILE A 319 -18.18 0.48 -16.56
C ILE A 319 -18.81 -0.08 -17.85
N GLU A 320 -18.25 0.22 -19.02
CA GLU A 320 -18.70 -0.33 -20.31
C GLU A 320 -18.47 -1.84 -20.41
N ARG A 321 -17.34 -2.36 -19.89
CA ARG A 321 -17.09 -3.81 -19.78
C ARG A 321 -17.93 -4.49 -18.71
N ALA A 322 -18.31 -3.76 -17.64
CA ALA A 322 -19.23 -4.27 -16.62
C ALA A 322 -20.67 -4.36 -17.15
N LYS A 323 -21.08 -3.54 -18.14
CA LYS A 323 -22.39 -3.66 -18.79
C LYS A 323 -22.61 -4.98 -19.54
N GLU A 324 -21.54 -5.68 -19.93
CA GLU A 324 -21.61 -6.99 -20.58
C GLU A 324 -21.83 -8.15 -19.59
N ASN A 325 -21.79 -7.87 -18.28
CA ASN A 325 -22.00 -8.85 -17.22
C ASN A 325 -22.78 -8.23 -16.05
N GLN A 326 -24.09 -8.49 -16.02
CA GLN A 326 -25.04 -7.93 -15.06
C GLN A 326 -24.60 -8.07 -13.59
N GLU A 327 -23.95 -9.19 -13.23
CA GLU A 327 -23.45 -9.44 -11.87
C GLU A 327 -22.28 -8.52 -11.49
N MET A 328 -21.41 -8.17 -12.45
CA MET A 328 -20.32 -7.20 -12.24
C MET A 328 -20.84 -5.77 -12.14
N LEU A 329 -21.88 -5.43 -12.92
CA LEU A 329 -22.51 -4.12 -12.84
C LEU A 329 -23.20 -3.92 -11.48
N GLU A 330 -23.87 -4.94 -10.97
CA GLU A 330 -24.50 -4.93 -9.65
C GLU A 330 -23.48 -4.79 -8.52
N MET A 331 -22.35 -5.50 -8.56
CA MET A 331 -21.28 -5.34 -7.57
C MET A 331 -20.61 -3.96 -7.61
N VAL A 332 -20.31 -3.44 -8.80
CA VAL A 332 -19.68 -2.11 -8.93
C VAL A 332 -20.63 -1.00 -8.48
N THR A 333 -21.93 -1.14 -8.77
CA THR A 333 -22.95 -0.18 -8.34
C THR A 333 -23.14 -0.22 -6.83
N LEU A 334 -23.21 -1.42 -6.22
CA LEU A 334 -23.33 -1.59 -4.78
C LEU A 334 -22.14 -0.98 -4.02
N VAL A 335 -20.91 -1.22 -4.49
CA VAL A 335 -19.69 -0.62 -3.91
C VAL A 335 -19.71 0.90 -4.05
N GLY A 336 -20.18 1.43 -5.18
CA GLY A 336 -20.34 2.87 -5.42
C GLY A 336 -21.35 3.52 -4.47
N GLU A 337 -22.54 2.95 -4.34
CA GLU A 337 -23.61 3.47 -3.47
C GLU A 337 -23.23 3.43 -1.99
N LEU A 338 -22.59 2.35 -1.55
CA LEU A 338 -22.09 2.21 -0.18
C LEU A 338 -20.98 3.23 0.14
N THR A 339 -20.07 3.49 -0.82
CA THR A 339 -19.03 4.50 -0.66
C THR A 339 -19.63 5.90 -0.50
N MET A 340 -20.68 6.22 -1.27
CA MET A 340 -21.38 7.50 -1.19
C MET A 340 -22.20 7.65 0.10
N ALA A 341 -22.83 6.59 0.60
CA ALA A 341 -23.57 6.61 1.86
C ALA A 341 -22.65 6.85 3.08
N VAL A 342 -21.47 6.22 3.09
CA VAL A 342 -20.43 6.44 4.10
C VAL A 342 -19.92 7.88 4.06
N MET A 343 -19.72 8.45 2.86
CA MET A 343 -19.32 9.85 2.69
C MET A 343 -20.41 10.82 3.18
N GLY A 344 -21.68 10.52 2.94
CA GLY A 344 -22.82 11.33 3.41
C GLY A 344 -22.93 11.37 4.94
N LEU A 345 -22.85 10.21 5.61
CA LEU A 345 -22.89 10.13 7.08
C LEU A 345 -21.69 10.82 7.76
N TRP A 346 -20.54 10.87 7.07
CA TRP A 346 -19.34 11.55 7.54
C TRP A 346 -19.47 13.08 7.46
N ALA A 347 -20.14 13.61 6.43
CA ALA A 347 -20.37 15.04 6.26
C ALA A 347 -21.24 15.67 7.37
N VAL A 348 -22.07 14.86 8.05
CA VAL A 348 -22.96 15.30 9.14
C VAL A 348 -22.43 15.00 10.55
N GLY A 349 -21.18 14.50 10.68
CA GLY A 349 -20.49 14.43 11.98
C GLY A 349 -20.94 13.33 12.95
N LEU A 350 -21.74 12.36 12.51
CA LEU A 350 -22.33 11.31 13.37
C LEU A 350 -21.40 10.09 13.57
N ARG A 351 -20.26 10.29 14.23
CA ARG A 351 -19.23 9.24 14.46
C ARG A 351 -19.72 7.93 15.10
N PRO A 352 -20.65 7.92 16.09
CA PRO A 352 -21.12 6.68 16.71
C PRO A 352 -21.97 5.82 15.76
N LEU A 353 -22.67 6.46 14.81
CA LEU A 353 -23.51 5.76 13.84
C LEU A 353 -22.65 5.01 12.80
N ILE A 354 -21.48 5.55 12.44
CA ILE A 354 -20.56 4.99 11.44
C ILE A 354 -20.10 3.57 11.82
N MET A 355 -19.80 3.34 13.09
CA MET A 355 -19.34 2.02 13.56
C MET A 355 -20.48 0.97 13.58
N ARG A 356 -21.72 1.39 13.88
CA ARG A 356 -22.91 0.53 13.80
C ARG A 356 -23.27 0.22 12.35
N PHE A 357 -23.25 1.25 11.49
CA PHE A 357 -23.50 1.12 10.05
C PHE A 357 -22.45 0.23 9.38
N ALA A 358 -21.17 0.31 9.78
CA ALA A 358 -20.12 -0.54 9.23
C ALA A 358 -20.33 -2.04 9.54
N GLY A 359 -20.84 -2.37 10.72
CA GLY A 359 -21.21 -3.74 11.09
C GLY A 359 -22.37 -4.28 10.25
N GLU A 360 -23.46 -3.50 10.16
CA GLU A 360 -24.64 -3.84 9.35
C GLU A 360 -24.30 -3.91 7.84
N MET A 361 -23.38 -3.05 7.36
CA MET A 361 -22.89 -3.07 5.97
C MET A 361 -22.11 -4.35 5.63
N VAL A 362 -21.34 -4.90 6.56
CA VAL A 362 -20.61 -6.16 6.34
C VAL A 362 -21.57 -7.33 6.21
N GLU A 363 -22.64 -7.35 7.02
CA GLU A 363 -23.71 -8.36 6.91
C GLU A 363 -24.48 -8.23 5.59
N VAL A 364 -24.87 -7.01 5.20
CA VAL A 364 -25.58 -6.76 3.92
C VAL A 364 -24.71 -7.10 2.71
N MET A 365 -23.41 -6.78 2.73
CA MET A 365 -22.47 -7.21 1.69
C MET A 365 -22.30 -8.73 1.65
N GLY A 366 -22.22 -9.38 2.82
CA GLY A 366 -22.13 -10.85 2.91
C GLY A 366 -23.35 -11.53 2.30
N GLU A 367 -24.55 -11.05 2.63
CA GLU A 367 -25.83 -11.56 2.13
C GLU A 367 -26.00 -11.31 0.62
N ALA A 368 -25.62 -10.12 0.13
CA ALA A 368 -25.68 -9.76 -1.29
C ALA A 368 -24.72 -10.62 -2.12
N ILE A 369 -23.49 -10.81 -1.65
CA ILE A 369 -22.50 -11.68 -2.31
C ILE A 369 -22.99 -13.12 -2.32
N HIS A 370 -23.52 -13.63 -1.20
CA HIS A 370 -24.05 -14.99 -1.12
C HIS A 370 -25.21 -15.22 -2.12
N ARG A 371 -26.11 -14.24 -2.27
CA ARG A 371 -27.26 -14.34 -3.18
C ARG A 371 -26.84 -14.31 -4.66
N ILE A 372 -25.93 -13.42 -5.04
CA ILE A 372 -25.35 -13.36 -6.39
C ILE A 372 -24.66 -14.69 -6.71
N LEU A 373 -23.87 -15.23 -5.79
CA LEU A 373 -23.20 -16.52 -5.96
C LEU A 373 -24.17 -17.72 -6.04
N SER A 374 -25.39 -17.58 -5.53
CA SER A 374 -26.46 -18.59 -5.58
C SER A 374 -27.45 -18.43 -6.75
N GLY A 375 -27.21 -17.49 -7.67
CA GLY A 375 -28.06 -17.25 -8.84
C GLY A 375 -29.42 -16.63 -8.51
N ARG A 376 -29.54 -15.97 -7.35
CA ARG A 376 -30.75 -15.24 -6.94
C ARG A 376 -30.58 -13.74 -7.24
N PRO A 377 -31.60 -13.04 -7.77
CA PRO A 377 -31.48 -11.61 -8.11
C PRO A 377 -31.19 -10.74 -6.87
N SER A 378 -30.44 -9.66 -7.08
CA SER A 378 -30.13 -8.66 -6.05
C SER A 378 -31.35 -7.76 -5.75
N PHE A 379 -31.33 -7.07 -4.59
CA PHE A 379 -32.43 -6.23 -4.10
C PHE A 379 -31.98 -4.79 -3.84
N SER A 380 -32.94 -3.87 -3.77
CA SER A 380 -32.75 -2.46 -3.41
C SER A 380 -32.47 -2.28 -1.91
N LEU A 381 -31.50 -1.43 -1.56
CA LEU A 381 -31.17 -1.04 -0.19
C LEU A 381 -32.37 -0.44 0.59
N SER A 382 -33.41 0.03 -0.11
CA SER A 382 -34.61 0.63 0.50
C SER A 382 -35.46 -0.34 1.33
N THR A 383 -35.22 -1.65 1.24
CA THR A 383 -36.01 -2.66 1.99
C THR A 383 -35.44 -2.96 3.38
N TYR A 384 -34.18 -2.60 3.66
CA TYR A 384 -33.49 -2.88 4.93
C TYR A 384 -33.26 -1.65 5.82
N LEU A 385 -33.42 -0.43 5.28
CA LEU A 385 -33.30 0.83 6.03
C LEU A 385 -34.65 1.57 6.03
N PRO A 386 -35.47 1.48 7.09
CA PRO A 386 -36.77 2.17 7.15
C PRO A 386 -36.66 3.71 7.21
N TYR A 387 -35.45 4.26 7.25
CA TYR A 387 -35.18 5.69 7.50
C TYR A 387 -34.54 6.42 6.32
N SER A 388 -34.91 6.08 5.08
CA SER A 388 -34.57 6.89 3.91
C SER A 388 -35.64 7.94 3.54
N GLY A 389 -36.66 8.11 4.37
CA GLY A 389 -37.69 9.14 4.21
C GLY A 389 -37.42 10.37 5.09
N SER A 390 -37.29 11.53 4.46
CA SER A 390 -37.32 12.90 5.02
C SER A 390 -36.26 13.26 6.08
N PHE A 391 -35.13 13.80 5.63
CA PHE A 391 -34.17 14.56 6.47
C PHE A 391 -34.30 16.09 6.29
N LEU A 392 -35.39 16.57 5.67
CA LEU A 392 -35.58 17.99 5.34
C LEU A 392 -36.48 18.79 6.30
N ASP A 393 -37.04 18.18 7.34
CA ASP A 393 -37.84 18.90 8.34
C ASP A 393 -37.56 18.38 9.75
N TRP A 394 -36.69 19.07 10.50
CA TRP A 394 -36.78 19.25 11.96
C TRP A 394 -35.79 20.35 12.41
N PRO A 395 -36.14 21.14 13.45
CA PRO A 395 -35.70 22.53 13.63
C PRO A 395 -34.23 22.72 14.02
#